data_AF-A0AAV7JKG9-F1
#
_entry.id   AF-A0AAV7JKG9-F1
#
_cell.length_a   1.000
_cell.length_b   1.000
_cell.length_c   1.000
_cell.angle_alpha   90.00
_cell.angle_beta   90.00
_cell.angle_gamma   90.00
#
_symmetry.space_group_name_H-M   'P 1'
#
loop_
_entity.id
_entity.type
_entity.pdbx_description
1 polymer ?
#
loop_
_entity_poly.entity_id
_entity_poly.type
_entity_poly.pdbx_seq_one_letter_code
_entity_poly.pdbx_strand_id
1 'polypeptide(L)'
;MRSLIHYCYDITVPRPTTDQIKGAILRIACSEGLSIPPNALEEMIVASNHDVRQVIHNISMWTANKKTLSFEEAKENAQNSKKVTAMGPFDVIRNVFARQNTKSNPVDEKLDLYFQDYSFGPLFVQENYPLIRPFGAKGDPLRHLELLALTADSLSTSDIISKRIRGAQNWKLLPMEGFFSTVYPGELLQGNFTGKIEFPKWFGNNSKSNKYQRIVGELCTHTRLHTSGSAADVTMDYIPSWYQKVTRAIVSEQIQEAAGFLCEYELLKDDWDSIAELGLYSGHRDVMSQVAPKVKAQLTRITNKERGTLHYKVDQSFRKLKVKQDDEFGDLDADDEIIGTEESEDLSQNQMIQRKTVAPSTKKKPAAKKSTQKPKKSNKK
;
A
#
# COMPACT_ATOMS: atom_id res chain seq x y z
N MET A 1 0.42 7.90 -3.51
CA MET A 1 0.56 9.38 -3.58
C MET A 1 1.98 9.91 -3.34
N ARG A 2 2.77 9.43 -2.36
CA ARG A 2 4.14 9.97 -2.12
C ARG A 2 5.07 9.97 -3.33
N SER A 3 4.98 8.97 -4.21
CA SER A 3 5.73 8.91 -5.47
C SER A 3 5.30 9.95 -6.51
N LEU A 4 4.06 10.45 -6.43
CA LEU A 4 3.43 11.32 -7.43
C LEU A 4 3.52 12.82 -7.08
N ILE A 5 3.60 13.15 -5.78
CA ILE A 5 3.59 14.54 -5.27
C ILE A 5 4.75 15.38 -5.84
N HIS A 6 5.87 14.76 -6.22
CA HIS A 6 7.02 15.46 -6.78
C HIS A 6 6.92 15.74 -8.28
N TYR A 7 5.95 15.12 -8.97
CA TYR A 7 5.76 15.25 -10.43
C TYR A 7 4.44 15.93 -10.81
N CYS A 8 3.58 16.21 -9.83
CA CYS A 8 2.28 16.82 -10.04
C CYS A 8 2.14 18.10 -9.20
N TYR A 9 1.42 19.08 -9.73
CA TYR A 9 1.05 20.28 -8.98
C TYR A 9 -0.09 19.93 -8.01
N ASP A 10 0.18 19.99 -6.72
CA ASP A 10 -0.77 19.64 -5.66
C ASP A 10 -1.82 20.75 -5.49
N ILE A 11 -3.05 20.47 -5.92
CA ILE A 11 -4.20 21.36 -5.74
C ILE A 11 -5.10 20.77 -4.67
N THR A 12 -5.04 21.33 -3.46
CA THR A 12 -5.96 21.00 -2.38
C THR A 12 -7.29 21.72 -2.61
N VAL A 13 -8.36 20.98 -2.85
CA VAL A 13 -9.72 21.53 -2.92
C VAL A 13 -10.34 21.53 -1.52
N PRO A 14 -10.54 22.70 -0.88
CA PRO A 14 -11.18 22.75 0.42
C PRO A 14 -12.67 22.39 0.31
N ARG A 15 -13.26 21.91 1.41
CA ARG A 15 -14.70 21.70 1.48
C ARG A 15 -15.41 23.05 1.30
N PRO A 16 -16.43 23.14 0.43
CA PRO A 16 -17.20 24.36 0.26
C PRO A 16 -17.90 24.76 1.55
N THR A 17 -18.02 26.06 1.78
CA THR A 17 -18.77 26.61 2.93
C THR A 17 -20.26 26.32 2.80
N THR A 18 -20.97 26.31 3.93
CA THR A 18 -22.42 26.06 3.96
C THR A 18 -23.17 27.02 3.04
N ASP A 19 -22.81 28.30 3.03
CA ASP A 19 -23.44 29.33 2.20
C ASP A 19 -23.23 29.09 0.70
N GLN A 20 -22.03 28.65 0.30
CA GLN A 20 -21.72 28.31 -1.10
C GLN A 20 -22.59 27.14 -1.59
N ILE A 21 -22.71 26.09 -0.77
CA ILE A 21 -23.53 24.92 -1.11
C ILE A 21 -25.01 25.31 -1.11
N LYS A 22 -25.48 26.04 -0.09
CA LYS A 22 -26.85 26.51 0.04
C LYS A 22 -27.29 27.32 -1.18
N GLY A 23 -26.48 28.28 -1.63
CA GLY A 23 -26.76 29.10 -2.80
C GLY A 23 -26.85 28.28 -4.10
N ALA A 24 -25.93 27.33 -4.29
CA ALA A 24 -25.94 26.44 -5.45
C ALA A 24 -27.17 25.52 -5.48
N ILE A 25 -27.52 24.95 -4.33
CA ILE A 25 -28.65 24.02 -4.19
C ILE A 25 -29.99 24.74 -4.33
N LEU A 26 -30.17 25.93 -3.76
CA LEU A 26 -31.41 26.71 -3.94
C LEU A 26 -31.64 27.08 -5.40
N ARG A 27 -30.57 27.34 -6.17
CA ARG A 27 -30.67 27.55 -7.61
C ARG A 27 -31.16 26.29 -8.33
N ILE A 28 -30.64 25.11 -7.99
CA ILE A 28 -31.08 23.82 -8.54
C ILE A 28 -32.56 23.57 -8.19
N ALA A 29 -32.92 23.76 -6.91
CA ALA A 29 -34.30 23.60 -6.45
C ALA A 29 -35.27 24.52 -7.20
N CYS A 30 -34.89 25.78 -7.42
CA CYS A 30 -35.68 26.73 -8.19
C CYS A 30 -35.86 26.27 -9.65
N SER A 31 -34.83 25.75 -10.31
CA SER A 31 -34.93 25.22 -11.68
C SER A 31 -35.79 23.97 -11.78
N GLU A 32 -35.88 23.19 -10.71
CA GLU A 32 -36.70 21.97 -10.64
C GLU A 32 -38.12 22.23 -10.08
N GLY A 33 -38.46 23.48 -9.76
CA GLY A 33 -39.77 23.84 -9.20
C GLY A 33 -39.99 23.32 -7.78
N LEU A 34 -38.92 23.14 -7.01
CA LEU A 34 -38.91 22.63 -5.65
C LEU A 34 -38.83 23.78 -4.64
N SER A 35 -39.63 23.70 -3.58
CA SER A 35 -39.58 24.65 -2.47
C SER A 35 -38.92 23.98 -1.26
N ILE A 36 -37.70 24.41 -0.93
CA ILE A 36 -36.90 23.89 0.17
C ILE A 36 -36.74 24.98 1.24
N PRO A 37 -37.15 24.75 2.50
CA PRO A 37 -36.90 25.68 3.58
C PRO A 37 -35.38 25.91 3.79
N PRO A 38 -34.89 27.16 3.87
CA PRO A 38 -33.47 27.46 4.01
C PRO A 38 -32.79 26.79 5.22
N ASN A 39 -33.49 26.70 6.35
CA ASN A 39 -32.97 26.10 7.59
C ASN A 39 -32.82 24.57 7.46
N ALA A 40 -33.77 23.92 6.79
CA ALA A 40 -33.72 22.49 6.49
C ALA A 40 -32.54 22.14 5.57
N LEU A 41 -32.26 23.01 4.60
CA LEU A 41 -31.13 22.86 3.70
C LEU A 41 -29.78 22.99 4.43
N GLU A 42 -29.66 23.94 5.36
CA GLU A 42 -28.44 24.08 6.18
C GLU A 42 -28.17 22.83 7.03
N GLU A 43 -29.18 22.30 7.71
CA GLU A 43 -29.03 21.07 8.50
C GLU A 43 -28.61 19.88 7.64
N MET A 44 -29.12 19.76 6.42
CA MET A 44 -28.76 18.71 5.48
C MET A 44 -27.32 18.87 4.95
N ILE A 45 -26.87 20.09 4.69
CA ILE A 45 -25.48 20.35 4.26
C ILE A 45 -24.50 19.93 5.36
N VAL A 46 -24.82 20.26 6.61
CA VAL A 46 -24.04 19.84 7.77
C VAL A 46 -24.11 18.32 7.95
N ALA A 47 -25.29 17.72 7.79
CA ALA A 47 -25.48 16.28 7.89
C ALA A 47 -24.67 15.48 6.85
N SER A 48 -24.56 16.01 5.63
CA SER A 48 -23.76 15.43 4.54
C SER A 48 -22.27 15.76 4.62
N ASN A 49 -21.79 16.33 5.74
CA ASN A 49 -20.39 16.75 5.92
C ASN A 49 -19.87 17.63 4.76
N HIS A 50 -20.70 18.53 4.25
CA HIS A 50 -20.40 19.42 3.12
C HIS A 50 -20.11 18.69 1.79
N ASP A 51 -20.49 17.42 1.63
CA ASP A 51 -20.41 16.71 0.35
C ASP A 51 -21.58 17.14 -0.56
N VAL A 52 -21.27 17.89 -1.60
CA VAL A 52 -22.27 18.42 -2.55
C VAL A 52 -23.04 17.32 -3.27
N ARG A 53 -22.40 16.19 -3.61
CA ARG A 53 -23.06 15.06 -4.26
C ARG A 53 -24.08 14.43 -3.33
N GLN A 54 -23.71 14.24 -2.06
CA GLN A 54 -24.61 13.66 -1.07
C GLN A 54 -25.80 14.58 -0.77
N VAL A 55 -25.58 15.90 -0.71
CA VAL A 55 -26.66 16.89 -0.56
C VAL A 55 -27.65 16.79 -1.73
N ILE A 56 -27.15 16.73 -2.97
CA ILE A 56 -28.01 16.55 -4.16
C ILE A 56 -28.76 15.22 -4.11
N HIS A 57 -28.09 14.14 -3.73
CA HIS A 57 -28.71 12.82 -3.60
C HIS A 57 -29.84 12.81 -2.56
N ASN A 58 -29.61 13.39 -1.37
CA ASN A 58 -30.62 13.49 -0.33
C ASN A 58 -31.84 14.29 -0.82
N ILE A 59 -31.62 15.40 -1.54
CA ILE A 59 -32.70 16.20 -2.14
C ILE A 59 -33.47 15.38 -3.18
N SER A 60 -32.78 14.68 -4.07
CA SER A 60 -33.39 13.82 -5.08
C SER A 60 -34.23 12.70 -4.45
N MET A 61 -33.74 12.08 -3.37
CA MET A 61 -34.50 11.09 -2.62
C MET A 61 -35.73 11.70 -1.93
N TRP A 62 -35.64 12.94 -1.45
CA TRP A 62 -36.77 13.63 -0.82
C TRP A 62 -37.85 14.04 -1.82
N THR A 63 -37.43 14.51 -2.99
CA THR A 63 -38.34 15.04 -4.02
C THR A 63 -38.98 13.93 -4.84
N ALA A 64 -38.46 12.70 -4.76
CA ALA A 64 -39.07 11.50 -5.33
C ALA A 64 -40.46 11.20 -4.74
N ASN A 65 -40.73 11.60 -3.49
CA ASN A 65 -42.00 11.31 -2.80
C ASN A 65 -42.99 12.50 -2.78
N LYS A 66 -42.53 13.76 -2.67
CA LYS A 66 -43.37 14.99 -2.70
C LYS A 66 -42.58 16.20 -3.22
N LYS A 67 -43.27 17.17 -3.85
CA LYS A 67 -42.65 18.41 -4.39
C LYS A 67 -42.52 19.58 -3.38
N THR A 68 -43.14 19.48 -2.21
CA THR A 68 -43.14 20.50 -1.15
C THR A 68 -42.66 19.91 0.16
N LEU A 69 -41.78 20.63 0.87
CA LEU A 69 -41.09 20.13 2.07
C LEU A 69 -41.53 20.86 3.34
N SER A 70 -41.77 20.09 4.41
CA SER A 70 -41.90 20.59 5.78
C SER A 70 -40.54 20.55 6.51
N PHE A 71 -40.34 21.46 7.47
CA PHE A 71 -39.12 21.52 8.29
C PHE A 71 -38.90 20.26 9.15
N GLU A 72 -39.98 19.64 9.64
CA GLU A 72 -39.91 18.44 10.49
C GLU A 72 -39.42 17.20 9.72
N GLU A 73 -39.90 17.01 8.49
CA GLU A 73 -39.48 15.92 7.60
C GLU A 73 -38.00 16.05 7.18
N ALA A 74 -37.53 17.29 6.98
CA ALA A 74 -36.13 17.56 6.65
C ALA A 74 -35.19 17.26 7.83
N LYS A 75 -35.63 17.55 9.05
CA LYS A 75 -34.85 17.27 10.28
C LYS A 75 -34.72 15.76 10.53
N GLU A 76 -35.81 15.01 10.37
CA GLU A 76 -35.80 13.55 10.53
C GLU A 76 -34.89 12.88 9.50
N ASN A 77 -34.97 13.29 8.24
CA ASN A 77 -34.10 12.75 7.21
C ASN A 77 -32.65 13.23 7.32
N ALA A 78 -32.38 14.46 7.76
CA ALA A 78 -31.01 14.91 8.05
C ALA A 78 -30.38 14.07 9.18
N GLN A 79 -31.16 13.64 10.17
CA GLN A 79 -30.70 12.68 11.19
C GLN A 79 -30.41 11.30 10.60
N ASN A 80 -31.22 10.84 9.65
CA ASN A 80 -30.96 9.58 8.93
C ASN A 80 -29.72 9.68 8.01
N SER A 81 -29.51 10.81 7.33
CA SER A 81 -28.33 11.06 6.49
C SER A 81 -27.03 11.18 7.30
N LYS A 82 -27.09 11.70 8.54
CA LYS A 82 -25.95 11.68 9.48
C LYS A 82 -25.49 10.26 9.81
N LYS A 83 -26.41 9.28 9.83
CA LYS A 83 -26.08 7.87 10.06
C LYS A 83 -25.46 7.17 8.85
N VAL A 84 -25.68 7.70 7.64
CA VAL A 84 -25.26 7.08 6.36
C VAL A 84 -23.95 7.67 5.82
N THR A 85 -23.49 8.81 6.36
CA THR A 85 -22.21 9.38 5.93
C THR A 85 -21.07 8.56 6.52
N ALA A 86 -20.50 7.67 5.71
CA ALA A 86 -19.30 6.92 6.06
C ALA A 86 -18.20 7.89 6.48
N MET A 87 -17.76 7.78 7.74
CA MET A 87 -16.65 8.59 8.22
C MET A 87 -15.36 8.12 7.56
N GLY A 88 -14.56 9.05 7.04
CA GLY A 88 -13.25 8.70 6.51
C GLY A 88 -12.34 8.12 7.61
N PRO A 89 -11.38 7.25 7.30
CA PRO A 89 -10.51 6.62 8.32
C PRO A 89 -9.78 7.62 9.23
N PHE A 90 -9.40 8.78 8.68
CA PHE A 90 -8.77 9.87 9.43
C PHE A 90 -9.71 10.57 10.41
N ASP A 91 -11.02 10.58 10.13
CA ASP A 91 -12.02 11.16 11.02
C ASP A 91 -12.48 10.14 12.08
N VAL A 92 -12.61 8.87 11.68
CA VAL A 92 -12.84 7.75 12.61
C VAL A 92 -11.81 7.77 13.72
N ILE A 93 -10.52 7.80 13.40
CA ILE A 93 -9.48 7.74 14.43
C ILE A 93 -9.46 8.96 15.36
N ARG A 94 -9.85 10.15 14.86
CA ARG A 94 -10.05 11.32 15.73
C ARG A 94 -11.12 11.04 16.77
N ASN A 95 -12.22 10.43 16.35
CA ASN A 95 -13.35 10.11 17.21
C ASN A 95 -13.08 8.94 18.17
N VAL A 96 -12.17 8.02 17.82
CA VAL A 96 -11.76 6.90 18.69
C VAL A 96 -11.09 7.41 19.97
N PHE A 97 -10.17 8.37 19.83
CA PHE A 97 -9.42 8.93 20.97
C PHE A 97 -10.03 10.22 21.54
N ALA A 98 -11.05 10.77 20.90
CA ALA A 98 -11.77 11.92 21.44
C ALA A 98 -12.48 11.54 22.74
N ARG A 99 -12.50 12.48 23.69
CA ARG A 99 -13.38 12.38 24.85
C ARG A 99 -14.82 12.63 24.37
N GLN A 100 -15.62 11.58 24.37
CA GLN A 100 -17.02 11.68 24.00
C GLN A 100 -17.82 12.32 25.16
N ASN A 101 -18.62 13.34 24.84
CA ASN A 101 -19.48 14.07 25.79
C ASN A 101 -20.96 13.67 25.65
N THR A 102 -21.23 12.55 25.01
CA THR A 102 -22.57 12.05 24.70
C THR A 102 -23.21 11.33 25.90
N LYS A 103 -24.54 11.35 25.99
CA LYS A 103 -25.33 10.61 27.02
C LYS A 103 -25.48 9.12 26.69
N SER A 104 -24.93 8.66 25.57
CA SER A 104 -25.01 7.28 25.08
C SER A 104 -23.94 6.39 25.74
N ASN A 105 -24.04 5.08 25.55
CA ASN A 105 -23.03 4.14 26.01
C ASN A 105 -21.73 4.34 25.20
N PRO A 106 -20.62 4.74 25.84
CA PRO A 106 -19.36 5.02 25.13
C PRO A 106 -18.77 3.78 24.46
N VAL A 107 -19.10 2.57 24.95
CA VAL A 107 -18.63 1.31 24.36
C VAL A 107 -19.26 1.10 22.99
N ASP A 108 -20.58 1.25 22.88
CA ASP A 108 -21.31 1.00 21.63
C ASP A 108 -20.92 2.04 20.57
N GLU A 109 -20.81 3.32 20.95
CA GLU A 109 -20.41 4.38 20.01
C GLU A 109 -19.00 4.15 19.45
N LYS A 110 -18.05 3.71 20.29
CA LYS A 110 -16.69 3.39 19.83
C LYS A 110 -16.63 2.10 19.03
N LEU A 111 -17.50 1.15 19.31
CA LEU A 111 -17.61 -0.07 18.53
C LEU A 111 -18.18 0.23 17.13
N ASP A 112 -19.14 1.14 17.03
CA ASP A 112 -19.66 1.62 15.75
C ASP A 112 -18.58 2.31 14.91
N LEU A 113 -17.63 3.02 15.55
CA LEU A 113 -16.46 3.59 14.87
C LEU A 113 -15.56 2.50 14.24
N TYR A 114 -15.37 1.38 14.93
CA TYR A 114 -14.65 0.23 14.36
C TYR A 114 -15.37 -0.33 13.13
N PHE A 115 -16.71 -0.43 13.17
CA PHE A 115 -17.49 -0.96 12.05
C PHE A 115 -17.59 0.00 10.84
N GLN A 116 -17.16 1.26 10.95
CA GLN A 116 -17.00 2.12 9.77
C GLN A 116 -15.96 1.54 8.80
N ASP A 117 -14.90 0.94 9.33
CA ASP A 117 -13.87 0.25 8.55
C ASP A 117 -13.14 -0.76 9.45
N TYR A 118 -13.68 -1.98 9.53
CA TYR A 118 -13.11 -3.03 10.35
C TYR A 118 -11.83 -3.64 9.75
N SER A 119 -11.56 -3.39 8.46
CA SER A 119 -10.38 -3.92 7.77
C SER A 119 -9.15 -3.06 8.03
N PHE A 120 -9.28 -1.74 7.92
CA PHE A 120 -8.15 -0.81 8.05
C PHE A 120 -8.15 -0.05 9.37
N GLY A 121 -9.30 0.15 10.02
CA GLY A 121 -9.43 0.87 11.28
C GLY A 121 -8.41 0.46 12.35
N PRO A 122 -8.23 -0.84 12.64
CA PRO A 122 -7.23 -1.30 13.62
C PRO A 122 -5.79 -0.87 13.29
N LEU A 123 -5.42 -0.84 12.00
CA LEU A 123 -4.08 -0.41 11.57
C LEU A 123 -3.88 1.10 11.75
N PHE A 124 -4.94 1.89 11.52
CA PHE A 124 -4.92 3.31 11.82
C PHE A 124 -4.70 3.54 13.31
N VAL A 125 -5.42 2.82 14.19
CA VAL A 125 -5.25 2.92 15.64
C VAL A 125 -3.80 2.57 16.03
N GLN A 126 -3.27 1.46 15.50
CA GLN A 126 -1.91 1.00 15.78
C GLN A 126 -0.84 2.04 15.39
N GLU A 127 -0.96 2.68 14.22
CA GLU A 127 0.07 3.61 13.75
C GLU A 127 0.08 4.90 14.59
N ASN A 128 -1.07 5.30 15.11
CA ASN A 128 -1.28 6.65 15.63
C ASN A 128 -1.49 6.74 17.14
N TYR A 129 -1.76 5.63 17.85
CA TYR A 129 -1.91 5.67 19.31
C TYR A 129 -0.70 6.28 20.05
N PRO A 130 0.57 6.15 19.59
CA PRO A 130 1.71 6.79 20.27
C PRO A 130 1.73 8.31 20.12
N LEU A 131 0.96 8.86 19.18
CA LEU A 131 0.86 10.31 18.93
C LEU A 131 -0.18 10.97 19.86
N ILE A 132 -0.84 10.21 20.74
CA ILE A 132 -1.84 10.74 21.64
C ILE A 132 -1.20 11.25 22.93
N ARG A 133 -1.65 12.41 23.40
CA ARG A 133 -1.41 12.90 24.75
C ARG A 133 -2.64 12.61 25.61
N PRO A 134 -2.65 11.54 26.42
CA PRO A 134 -3.83 11.12 27.15
C PRO A 134 -4.15 12.06 28.31
N PHE A 135 -5.42 12.41 28.47
CA PHE A 135 -5.92 13.18 29.61
C PHE A 135 -5.72 12.43 30.93
N GLY A 136 -5.86 11.10 30.88
CA GLY A 136 -5.67 10.22 32.02
C GLY A 136 -4.27 10.25 32.63
N ALA A 137 -3.24 10.62 31.85
CA ALA A 137 -1.87 10.73 32.36
C ALA A 137 -1.61 12.04 33.14
N LYS A 138 -2.44 13.07 32.98
CA LYS A 138 -2.29 14.38 33.65
C LYS A 138 -0.89 15.02 33.53
N GLY A 139 -0.15 14.69 32.47
CA GLY A 139 1.21 15.17 32.23
C GLY A 139 2.32 14.35 32.89
N ASP A 140 1.99 13.27 33.62
CA ASP A 140 2.96 12.34 34.18
C ASP A 140 3.52 11.39 33.08
N PRO A 141 4.83 11.43 32.79
CA PRO A 141 5.44 10.55 31.79
C PRO A 141 5.35 9.05 32.12
N LEU A 142 5.41 8.67 33.40
CA LEU A 142 5.36 7.26 33.80
C LEU A 142 3.97 6.70 33.53
N ARG A 143 2.95 7.41 33.99
CA ARG A 143 1.55 7.04 33.72
C ARG A 143 1.21 7.07 32.23
N HIS A 144 1.80 7.98 31.45
CA HIS A 144 1.65 7.96 30.00
C HIS A 144 2.22 6.68 29.40
N LEU A 145 3.44 6.28 29.79
CA LEU A 145 4.07 5.06 29.32
C LEU A 145 3.26 3.81 29.70
N GLU A 146 2.70 3.76 30.91
CA GLU A 146 1.80 2.69 31.34
C GLU A 146 0.56 2.56 30.44
N LEU A 147 -0.09 3.68 30.10
CA LEU A 147 -1.26 3.67 29.21
C LEU A 147 -0.90 3.22 27.79
N LEU A 148 0.28 3.61 27.28
CA LEU A 148 0.79 3.15 25.99
C LEU A 148 1.06 1.65 26.01
N ALA A 149 1.65 1.12 27.08
CA ALA A 149 1.92 -0.31 27.25
C ALA A 149 0.62 -1.13 27.28
N LEU A 150 -0.36 -0.71 28.09
CA LEU A 150 -1.69 -1.36 28.12
C LEU A 150 -2.40 -1.33 26.77
N THR A 151 -2.25 -0.24 26.02
CA THR A 151 -2.80 -0.14 24.67
C THR A 151 -2.10 -1.08 23.69
N ALA A 152 -0.77 -1.21 23.77
CA ALA A 152 -0.01 -2.14 22.96
C ALA A 152 -0.43 -3.60 23.21
N ASP A 153 -0.63 -3.99 24.47
CA ASP A 153 -1.11 -5.33 24.84
C ASP A 153 -2.51 -5.62 24.27
N SER A 154 -3.39 -4.62 24.30
CA SER A 154 -4.72 -4.72 23.70
C SER A 154 -4.66 -4.92 22.20
N LEU A 155 -3.84 -4.12 21.50
CA LEU A 155 -3.67 -4.24 20.05
C LEU A 155 -3.05 -5.58 19.67
N SER A 156 -2.12 -6.11 20.48
CA SER A 156 -1.56 -7.46 20.29
C SER A 156 -2.63 -8.54 20.42
N THR A 157 -3.50 -8.44 21.44
CA THR A 157 -4.66 -9.34 21.60
C THR A 157 -5.60 -9.25 20.41
N SER A 158 -5.86 -8.03 19.93
CA SER A 158 -6.66 -7.81 18.73
C SER A 158 -6.08 -8.51 17.50
N ASP A 159 -4.76 -8.46 17.28
CA ASP A 159 -4.10 -9.12 16.15
C ASP A 159 -4.30 -10.65 16.19
N ILE A 160 -4.25 -11.26 17.37
CA ILE A 160 -4.53 -12.69 17.55
C ILE A 160 -5.98 -13.02 17.13
N ILE A 161 -6.94 -12.20 17.57
CA ILE A 161 -8.36 -12.35 17.20
C ILE A 161 -8.53 -12.15 15.69
N SER A 162 -7.87 -11.14 15.13
CA SER A 162 -7.87 -10.79 13.71
C SER A 162 -7.41 -11.95 12.84
N LYS A 163 -6.31 -12.63 13.24
CA LYS A 163 -5.81 -13.85 12.58
C LYS A 163 -6.82 -14.98 12.67
N ARG A 164 -7.49 -15.16 13.82
CA ARG A 164 -8.53 -16.19 13.99
C ARG A 164 -9.75 -15.92 13.11
N ILE A 165 -10.17 -14.65 13.00
CA ILE A 165 -11.29 -14.24 12.12
C ILE A 165 -10.97 -14.60 10.67
N ARG A 166 -9.83 -14.15 10.15
CA ARG A 166 -9.48 -14.37 8.74
C ARG A 166 -9.14 -15.82 8.44
N GLY A 167 -8.42 -16.51 9.33
CA GLY A 167 -8.03 -17.91 9.12
C GLY A 167 -9.18 -18.91 9.23
N ALA A 168 -10.21 -18.63 10.04
CA ALA A 168 -11.36 -19.53 10.22
C ALA A 168 -12.69 -18.96 9.65
N GLN A 169 -12.63 -17.82 8.95
CA GLN A 169 -13.78 -17.06 8.45
C GLN A 169 -14.88 -16.82 9.50
N ASN A 170 -14.48 -16.61 10.76
CA ASN A 170 -15.41 -16.47 11.89
C ASN A 170 -15.72 -15.00 12.21
N TRP A 171 -16.56 -14.38 11.38
CA TRP A 171 -16.94 -12.97 11.50
C TRP A 171 -17.73 -12.63 12.78
N LYS A 172 -18.22 -13.62 13.54
CA LYS A 172 -18.88 -13.39 14.83
C LYS A 172 -17.95 -12.80 15.88
N LEU A 173 -16.64 -12.88 15.68
CA LEU A 173 -15.63 -12.32 16.58
C LEU A 173 -15.31 -10.84 16.29
N LEU A 174 -15.86 -10.23 15.23
CA LEU A 174 -15.63 -8.81 14.90
C LEU A 174 -15.92 -7.87 16.09
N PRO A 175 -17.01 -8.01 16.87
CA PRO A 175 -17.21 -7.15 18.04
C PRO A 175 -16.09 -7.27 19.09
N MET A 176 -15.53 -8.47 19.24
CA MET A 176 -14.41 -8.73 20.17
C MET A 176 -13.13 -8.09 19.65
N GLU A 177 -12.84 -8.20 18.35
CA GLU A 177 -11.72 -7.48 17.72
C GLU A 177 -11.90 -5.96 17.84
N GLY A 178 -13.10 -5.43 17.58
CA GLY A 178 -13.41 -4.01 17.72
C GLY A 178 -13.20 -3.49 19.14
N PHE A 179 -13.53 -4.31 20.15
CA PHE A 179 -13.25 -3.97 21.54
C PHE A 179 -11.75 -3.80 21.82
N PHE A 180 -10.93 -4.78 21.43
CA PHE A 180 -9.48 -4.76 21.69
C PHE A 180 -8.69 -3.85 20.73
N SER A 181 -9.16 -3.61 19.52
CA SER A 181 -8.51 -2.71 18.55
C SER A 181 -8.88 -1.24 18.75
N THR A 182 -10.09 -0.95 19.23
CA THR A 182 -10.66 0.40 19.12
C THR A 182 -11.24 0.90 20.43
N VAL A 183 -12.16 0.16 21.05
CA VAL A 183 -12.84 0.62 22.28
C VAL A 183 -11.85 0.78 23.43
N TYR A 184 -11.13 -0.29 23.77
CA TYR A 184 -10.22 -0.30 24.91
C TYR A 184 -9.01 0.64 24.71
N PRO A 185 -8.31 0.63 23.56
CA PRO A 185 -7.31 1.67 23.24
C PRO A 185 -7.85 3.10 23.32
N GLY A 186 -9.05 3.32 22.77
CA GLY A 186 -9.70 4.63 22.78
C GLY A 186 -10.05 5.10 24.20
N GLU A 187 -10.38 4.21 25.12
CA GLU A 187 -10.64 4.54 26.53
C GLU A 187 -9.36 4.81 27.32
N LEU A 188 -8.32 3.99 27.14
CA LEU A 188 -7.03 4.18 27.83
C LEU A 188 -6.35 5.48 27.42
N LEU A 189 -6.37 5.79 26.12
CA LEU A 189 -5.70 6.94 25.53
C LEU A 189 -6.68 8.04 25.09
N GLN A 190 -7.75 8.30 25.84
CA GLN A 190 -8.56 9.48 25.57
C GLN A 190 -7.71 10.75 25.68
N GLY A 191 -7.62 11.54 24.61
CA GLY A 191 -6.66 12.63 24.57
C GLY A 191 -6.66 13.45 23.29
N ASN A 192 -5.65 14.31 23.19
CA ASN A 192 -5.40 15.12 22.00
C ASN A 192 -4.20 14.56 21.22
N PHE A 193 -4.24 14.63 19.90
CA PHE A 193 -3.08 14.33 19.06
C PHE A 193 -1.98 15.38 19.26
N THR A 194 -0.74 14.94 19.39
CA THR A 194 0.45 15.81 19.42
C THR A 194 0.99 16.12 18.02
N GLY A 195 0.56 15.36 17.01
CA GLY A 195 1.01 15.48 15.62
C GLY A 195 -0.10 15.25 14.60
N LYS A 196 0.26 15.23 13.32
CA LYS A 196 -0.65 14.88 12.24
C LYS A 196 -0.90 13.38 12.24
N ILE A 197 -2.15 12.98 12.07
CA ILE A 197 -2.51 11.57 11.85
C ILE A 197 -1.83 11.07 10.58
N GLU A 198 -1.10 9.98 10.70
CA GLU A 198 -0.38 9.32 9.64
C GLU A 198 -1.17 8.12 9.10
N PHE A 199 -0.99 7.84 7.82
CA PHE A 199 -1.50 6.63 7.21
C PHE A 199 -0.66 5.43 7.66
N PRO A 200 -1.24 4.24 7.92
CA PRO A 200 -0.52 3.07 8.38
C PRO A 200 0.66 2.71 7.48
N LYS A 201 1.87 2.67 8.03
CA LYS A 201 3.08 2.26 7.30
C LYS A 201 3.13 0.75 7.09
N TRP A 202 2.33 0.00 7.84
CA TRP A 202 2.23 -1.45 7.77
C TRP A 202 2.05 -1.95 6.34
N PHE A 203 1.17 -1.35 5.52
CA PHE A 203 0.96 -1.77 4.13
C PHE A 203 2.25 -1.76 3.30
N GLY A 204 2.98 -0.65 3.33
CA GLY A 204 4.24 -0.53 2.59
C GLY A 204 5.31 -1.47 3.13
N ASN A 205 5.36 -1.67 4.45
CA ASN A 205 6.31 -2.59 5.07
C ASN A 205 5.96 -4.07 4.78
N ASN A 206 4.68 -4.42 4.72
CA ASN A 206 4.22 -5.76 4.37
C ASN A 206 4.60 -6.10 2.92
N SER A 207 4.37 -5.19 1.97
CA SER A 207 4.81 -5.38 0.58
C SER A 207 6.34 -5.52 0.47
N LYS A 208 7.11 -4.72 1.22
CA LYS A 208 8.57 -4.85 1.27
C LYS A 208 9.01 -6.19 1.87
N SER A 209 8.37 -6.64 2.94
CA SER A 209 8.62 -7.95 3.54
C SER A 209 8.42 -9.07 2.52
N ASN A 210 7.30 -9.05 1.79
CA ASN A 210 7.01 -10.05 0.76
C ASN A 210 8.02 -10.00 -0.41
N LYS A 211 8.44 -8.80 -0.83
CA LYS A 211 9.53 -8.63 -1.81
C LYS A 211 10.81 -9.31 -1.30
N TYR A 212 11.21 -9.02 -0.07
CA TYR A 212 12.44 -9.57 0.51
C TYR A 212 12.37 -11.08 0.72
N GLN A 213 11.23 -11.63 1.13
CA GLN A 213 11.05 -13.09 1.21
C GLN A 213 11.25 -13.77 -0.15
N ARG A 214 10.71 -13.20 -1.24
CA ARG A 214 10.91 -13.73 -2.60
C ARG A 214 12.37 -13.69 -3.01
N ILE A 215 13.04 -12.55 -2.78
CA ILE A 215 14.47 -12.38 -3.08
C ILE A 215 15.32 -13.40 -2.31
N VAL A 216 15.07 -13.55 -1.01
CA VAL A 216 15.78 -14.53 -0.18
C VAL A 216 15.53 -15.94 -0.69
N GLY A 217 14.30 -16.28 -1.10
CA GLY A 217 13.98 -17.58 -1.70
C GLY A 217 14.74 -17.87 -3.01
N GLU A 218 14.88 -16.85 -3.86
CA GLU A 218 15.70 -16.93 -5.08
C GLU A 218 17.17 -17.15 -4.74
N LEU A 219 17.74 -16.33 -3.84
CA LEU A 219 19.11 -16.47 -3.37
C LEU A 219 19.36 -17.87 -2.78
N CYS A 220 18.46 -18.38 -1.94
CA CYS A 220 18.57 -19.73 -1.37
C CYS A 220 18.58 -20.82 -2.45
N THR A 221 17.85 -20.62 -3.55
CA THR A 221 17.83 -21.56 -4.68
C THR A 221 19.15 -21.49 -5.45
N HIS A 222 19.63 -20.27 -5.71
CA HIS A 222 20.88 -20.02 -6.43
C HIS A 222 22.11 -20.49 -5.65
N THR A 223 22.10 -20.40 -4.32
CA THR A 223 23.25 -20.82 -3.50
C THR A 223 23.09 -22.20 -2.90
N ARG A 224 22.06 -22.97 -3.26
CA ARG A 224 21.69 -24.23 -2.58
C ARG A 224 22.83 -25.25 -2.47
N LEU A 225 23.75 -25.28 -3.45
CA LEU A 225 24.91 -26.19 -3.43
C LEU A 225 26.05 -25.69 -2.52
N HIS A 226 26.03 -24.41 -2.15
CA HIS A 226 27.10 -23.71 -1.43
C HIS A 226 26.69 -23.17 -0.06
N THR A 227 25.39 -23.24 0.28
CA THR A 227 24.85 -22.85 1.58
C THR A 227 24.11 -24.00 2.24
N SER A 228 24.34 -24.16 3.53
CA SER A 228 23.49 -24.98 4.41
C SER A 228 22.63 -24.06 5.28
N GLY A 229 21.37 -24.46 5.47
CA GLY A 229 20.44 -23.74 6.34
C GLY A 229 19.14 -23.34 5.64
N SER A 230 18.28 -22.72 6.44
CA SER A 230 17.01 -22.14 6.06
C SER A 230 17.17 -20.75 5.45
N ALA A 231 16.09 -20.21 4.90
CA ALA A 231 16.03 -18.83 4.43
C ALA A 231 16.42 -17.81 5.53
N ALA A 232 16.10 -18.11 6.80
CA ALA A 232 16.48 -17.26 7.92
C ALA A 232 18.01 -17.27 8.14
N ASP A 233 18.64 -18.44 8.07
CA ASP A 233 20.10 -18.59 8.23
C ASP A 233 20.84 -17.87 7.09
N VAL A 234 20.37 -18.03 5.84
CA VAL A 234 20.91 -17.28 4.69
C VAL A 234 20.80 -15.77 4.91
N THR A 235 19.67 -15.30 5.44
CA THR A 235 19.44 -13.87 5.66
C THR A 235 20.30 -13.30 6.79
N MET A 236 20.45 -14.02 7.90
CA MET A 236 21.12 -13.50 9.10
C MET A 236 22.63 -13.74 9.09
N ASP A 237 23.10 -14.87 8.54
CA ASP A 237 24.49 -15.28 8.67
C ASP A 237 25.28 -15.09 7.36
N TYR A 238 24.69 -15.47 6.24
CA TYR A 238 25.38 -15.48 4.95
C TYR A 238 25.36 -14.11 4.27
N ILE A 239 24.19 -13.51 4.07
CA ILE A 239 24.04 -12.23 3.36
C ILE A 239 24.93 -11.12 3.94
N PRO A 240 25.02 -10.90 5.26
CA PRO A 240 25.89 -9.87 5.82
C PRO A 240 27.38 -10.13 5.53
N SER A 241 27.80 -11.39 5.57
CA SER A 241 29.17 -11.80 5.26
C SER A 241 29.49 -11.63 3.78
N TRP A 242 28.59 -12.05 2.89
CA TRP A 242 28.69 -11.89 1.44
C TRP A 242 28.76 -10.43 1.04
N TYR A 243 27.86 -9.61 1.59
CA TYR A 243 27.85 -8.17 1.37
C TYR A 243 29.20 -7.56 1.76
N GLN A 244 29.71 -7.85 2.96
CA GLN A 244 30.99 -7.30 3.41
C GLN A 244 32.17 -7.76 2.54
N LYS A 245 32.25 -9.05 2.18
CA LYS A 245 33.37 -9.60 1.39
C LYS A 245 33.40 -9.01 -0.02
N VAL A 246 32.26 -9.00 -0.72
CA VAL A 246 32.17 -8.49 -2.08
C VAL A 246 32.32 -6.96 -2.11
N THR A 247 31.70 -6.22 -1.19
CA THR A 247 31.86 -4.76 -1.12
C THR A 247 33.30 -4.36 -0.83
N ARG A 248 34.01 -5.04 0.09
CA ARG A 248 35.44 -4.77 0.36
C ARG A 248 36.32 -4.97 -0.87
N ALA A 249 36.10 -6.07 -1.60
CA ALA A 249 36.83 -6.37 -2.83
C ALA A 249 36.55 -5.31 -3.92
N ILE A 250 35.30 -4.88 -4.09
CA ILE A 250 34.92 -3.85 -5.06
C ILE A 250 35.54 -2.48 -4.71
N VAL A 251 35.51 -2.09 -3.44
CA VAL A 251 36.10 -0.81 -2.97
C VAL A 251 37.62 -0.80 -3.12
N SER A 252 38.27 -1.95 -2.92
CA SER A 252 39.72 -2.11 -3.10
C SER A 252 40.13 -2.32 -4.57
N GLU A 253 39.19 -2.17 -5.52
CA GLU A 253 39.36 -2.44 -6.96
C GLU A 253 39.85 -3.86 -7.31
N GLN A 254 39.68 -4.82 -6.39
CA GLN A 254 39.97 -6.24 -6.57
C GLN A 254 38.79 -6.95 -7.26
N ILE A 255 38.48 -6.51 -8.47
CA ILE A 255 37.26 -6.93 -9.20
C ILE A 255 37.28 -8.43 -9.51
N GLN A 256 38.46 -9.01 -9.74
CA GLN A 256 38.62 -10.44 -10.01
C GLN A 256 38.24 -11.30 -8.79
N GLU A 257 38.56 -10.85 -7.58
CA GLU A 257 38.18 -11.54 -6.35
C GLU A 257 36.67 -11.46 -6.12
N ALA A 258 36.08 -10.28 -6.33
CA ALA A 258 34.64 -10.10 -6.27
C ALA A 258 33.91 -10.96 -7.30
N ALA A 259 34.40 -11.01 -8.55
CA ALA A 259 33.81 -11.85 -9.60
C ALA A 259 33.96 -13.34 -9.30
N GLY A 260 35.14 -13.76 -8.82
CA GLY A 260 35.40 -15.14 -8.42
C GLY A 260 34.46 -15.59 -7.30
N PHE A 261 34.22 -14.74 -6.29
CA PHE A 261 33.27 -15.02 -5.22
C PHE A 261 31.84 -15.20 -5.74
N LEU A 262 31.38 -14.33 -6.63
CA LEU A 262 30.05 -14.46 -7.23
C LEU A 262 29.94 -15.76 -8.04
N CYS A 263 30.98 -16.12 -8.81
CA CYS A 263 30.99 -17.37 -9.56
C CYS A 263 31.04 -18.61 -8.65
N GLU A 264 31.78 -18.55 -7.53
CA GLU A 264 31.91 -19.64 -6.56
C GLU A 264 30.56 -19.99 -5.91
N TYR A 265 29.73 -18.99 -5.62
CA TYR A 265 28.38 -19.18 -5.07
C TYR A 265 27.30 -19.25 -6.14
N GLU A 266 27.68 -19.33 -7.43
CA GLU A 266 26.76 -19.37 -8.57
C GLU A 266 25.78 -18.18 -8.61
N LEU A 267 26.20 -17.04 -8.08
CA LEU A 267 25.43 -15.79 -7.99
C LEU A 267 25.53 -14.97 -9.28
N LEU A 268 24.40 -14.42 -9.70
CA LEU A 268 24.28 -13.46 -10.78
C LEU A 268 24.59 -12.04 -10.30
N LYS A 269 24.79 -11.15 -11.26
CA LYS A 269 24.86 -9.70 -10.97
C LYS A 269 23.56 -9.20 -10.32
N ASP A 270 22.41 -9.71 -10.75
CA ASP A 270 21.12 -9.34 -10.16
C ASP A 270 20.98 -9.84 -8.71
N ASP A 271 21.59 -10.99 -8.40
CA ASP A 271 21.68 -11.50 -7.02
C ASP A 271 22.59 -10.62 -6.17
N TRP A 272 23.69 -10.12 -6.73
CA TRP A 272 24.54 -9.15 -6.03
C TRP A 272 23.79 -7.85 -5.72
N ASP A 273 23.02 -7.30 -6.66
CA ASP A 273 22.19 -6.11 -6.39
C ASP A 273 21.21 -6.41 -5.23
N SER A 274 20.65 -7.61 -5.21
CA SER A 274 19.71 -8.06 -4.19
C SER A 274 20.36 -8.22 -2.82
N ILE A 275 21.55 -8.83 -2.76
CA ILE A 275 22.38 -8.93 -1.56
C ILE A 275 22.78 -7.54 -1.07
N ALA A 276 23.09 -6.60 -1.98
CA ALA A 276 23.42 -5.24 -1.62
C ALA A 276 22.22 -4.47 -1.04
N GLU A 277 21.01 -4.73 -1.53
CA GLU A 277 19.77 -4.17 -0.94
C GLU A 277 19.48 -4.78 0.44
N LEU A 278 19.60 -6.11 0.59
CA LEU A 278 19.30 -6.83 1.83
C LEU A 278 20.35 -6.64 2.93
N GLY A 279 21.62 -6.52 2.56
CA GLY A 279 22.75 -6.35 3.47
C GLY A 279 22.91 -4.92 4.02
N LEU A 280 22.15 -3.95 3.49
CA LEU A 280 22.18 -2.57 3.95
C LEU A 280 21.15 -2.33 5.07
N TYR A 281 21.60 -2.38 6.32
CA TYR A 281 20.75 -2.07 7.48
C TYR A 281 20.46 -0.57 7.60
N SER A 282 19.29 -0.24 8.16
CA SER A 282 18.87 1.14 8.41
C SER A 282 19.90 1.89 9.27
N GLY A 283 20.24 3.11 8.88
CA GLY A 283 21.24 3.94 9.57
C GLY A 283 22.69 3.71 9.14
N HIS A 284 23.00 2.69 8.33
CA HIS A 284 24.32 2.50 7.75
C HIS A 284 24.47 3.24 6.42
N ARG A 285 25.67 3.78 6.17
CA ARG A 285 26.01 4.41 4.88
C ARG A 285 26.24 3.33 3.83
N ASP A 286 25.60 3.48 2.68
CA ASP A 286 25.87 2.61 1.54
C ASP A 286 27.28 2.89 0.99
N VAL A 287 28.20 1.94 1.22
CA VAL A 287 29.58 2.02 0.73
C VAL A 287 29.62 1.86 -0.79
N MET A 288 28.63 1.20 -1.40
CA MET A 288 28.53 1.01 -2.86
C MET A 288 28.16 2.29 -3.61
N SER A 289 27.72 3.33 -2.91
CA SER A 289 27.47 4.67 -3.48
C SER A 289 28.75 5.37 -3.95
N GLN A 290 29.90 5.03 -3.35
CA GLN A 290 31.21 5.62 -3.67
C GLN A 290 31.92 4.92 -4.84
N VAL A 291 31.41 3.76 -5.27
CA VAL A 291 32.02 2.94 -6.31
C VAL A 291 31.71 3.51 -7.69
N ALA A 292 32.76 3.76 -8.48
CA ALA A 292 32.62 4.30 -9.84
C ALA A 292 31.80 3.35 -10.74
N PRO A 293 30.91 3.88 -11.62
CA PRO A 293 30.10 3.06 -12.53
C PRO A 293 30.93 2.13 -13.44
N LYS A 294 32.16 2.54 -13.78
CA LYS A 294 33.10 1.73 -14.57
C LYS A 294 33.46 0.41 -13.87
N VAL A 295 33.66 0.43 -12.56
CA VAL A 295 34.00 -0.75 -11.74
C VAL A 295 32.83 -1.74 -11.74
N LYS A 296 31.60 -1.24 -11.53
CA LYS A 296 30.37 -2.07 -11.59
C LYS A 296 30.17 -2.72 -12.97
N ALA A 297 30.44 -1.98 -14.04
CA ALA A 297 30.37 -2.49 -15.41
C ALA A 297 31.45 -3.55 -15.69
N GLN A 298 32.67 -3.37 -15.15
CA GLN A 298 33.75 -4.34 -15.26
C GLN A 298 33.45 -5.63 -14.50
N LEU A 299 32.95 -5.56 -13.26
CA LEU A 299 32.49 -6.72 -12.49
C LEU A 299 31.48 -7.55 -13.29
N THR A 300 30.44 -6.88 -13.82
CA THR A 300 29.41 -7.54 -14.65
C THR A 300 30.00 -8.26 -15.86
N ARG A 301 31.01 -7.68 -16.53
CA ARG A 301 31.65 -8.30 -17.70
C ARG A 301 32.48 -9.53 -17.31
N ILE A 302 33.22 -9.46 -16.21
CA ILE A 302 34.07 -10.55 -15.73
C ILE A 302 33.20 -11.71 -15.25
N THR A 303 32.22 -11.45 -14.36
CA THR A 303 31.31 -12.49 -13.85
C THR A 303 30.60 -13.21 -14.99
N ASN A 304 30.09 -12.50 -16.01
CA ASN A 304 29.44 -13.14 -17.15
C ASN A 304 30.40 -13.96 -18.05
N LYS A 305 31.68 -13.57 -18.12
CA LYS A 305 32.69 -14.27 -18.92
C LYS A 305 33.16 -15.55 -18.23
N GLU A 306 33.30 -15.50 -16.91
CA GLU A 306 33.84 -16.59 -16.09
C GLU A 306 32.75 -17.53 -15.58
N ARG A 307 31.48 -17.20 -15.86
CA ARG A 307 30.34 -17.99 -15.42
C ARG A 307 30.35 -19.39 -16.04
N GLY A 308 30.29 -20.41 -15.18
CA GLY A 308 30.04 -21.79 -15.56
C GLY A 308 28.57 -22.08 -15.88
N THR A 309 28.27 -23.37 -16.02
CA THR A 309 26.90 -23.88 -16.10
C THR A 309 26.25 -23.77 -14.72
N LEU A 310 25.07 -23.15 -14.64
CA LEU A 310 24.30 -23.01 -13.40
C LEU A 310 23.39 -24.22 -13.20
N HIS A 311 23.17 -24.65 -11.96
CA HIS A 311 22.22 -25.74 -11.62
C HIS A 311 20.76 -25.32 -11.61
N TYR A 312 20.47 -24.01 -11.64
CA TYR A 312 19.12 -23.45 -11.67
C TYR A 312 18.81 -22.78 -13.01
N LYS A 313 17.52 -22.61 -13.29
CA LYS A 313 17.04 -21.87 -14.45
C LYS A 313 17.05 -20.37 -14.15
N VAL A 314 17.72 -19.59 -14.99
CA VAL A 314 17.66 -18.13 -14.92
C VAL A 314 16.35 -17.66 -15.54
N ASP A 315 15.41 -17.23 -14.70
CA ASP A 315 14.09 -16.82 -15.15
C ASP A 315 14.14 -15.40 -15.74
N GLN A 316 13.95 -15.27 -17.07
CA GLN A 316 14.05 -13.97 -17.75
C GLN A 316 12.82 -13.07 -17.52
N SER A 317 11.78 -13.58 -16.86
CA SER A 317 10.53 -12.90 -16.52
C SER A 317 10.73 -11.74 -15.52
N PHE A 318 11.66 -11.87 -14.56
CA PHE A 318 11.96 -10.83 -13.57
C PHE A 318 12.58 -9.56 -14.15
N ARG A 319 13.23 -9.62 -15.33
CA ARG A 319 13.71 -8.42 -16.04
C ARG A 319 12.56 -7.52 -16.51
N LYS A 320 11.37 -8.08 -16.76
CA LYS A 320 10.18 -7.28 -17.09
C LYS A 320 9.51 -6.70 -15.84
N LEU A 321 9.66 -7.35 -14.68
CA LEU A 321 9.19 -6.83 -13.39
C LEU A 321 10.04 -5.65 -12.92
N LYS A 322 11.38 -5.67 -13.08
CA LYS A 322 12.25 -4.51 -12.77
C LYS A 322 11.92 -3.24 -13.58
N VAL A 323 11.30 -3.38 -14.76
CA VAL A 323 10.87 -2.25 -15.62
C VAL A 323 9.41 -1.85 -15.38
N LYS A 324 8.58 -2.73 -14.82
CA LYS A 324 7.20 -2.42 -14.43
C LYS A 324 7.04 -2.00 -12.96
N GLN A 325 8.02 -2.26 -12.09
CA GLN A 325 7.92 -2.06 -10.65
C GLN A 325 7.88 -0.59 -10.18
N ASP A 326 8.23 0.36 -11.03
CA ASP A 326 8.08 1.79 -10.70
C ASP A 326 6.60 2.24 -10.76
N ASP A 327 5.71 1.46 -11.38
CA ASP A 327 4.30 1.77 -11.59
C ASP A 327 3.39 0.57 -11.32
N GLU A 328 3.21 0.13 -10.05
CA GLU A 328 2.01 -0.64 -9.69
C GLU A 328 1.74 -0.65 -8.17
N PHE A 329 0.98 0.35 -7.72
CA PHE A 329 0.06 0.21 -6.59
C PHE A 329 -1.28 -0.20 -7.22
N GLY A 330 -1.58 -1.49 -7.26
CA GLY A 330 -2.85 -1.95 -7.80
C GLY A 330 -2.83 -3.41 -8.20
N ASP A 331 -2.83 -4.31 -7.22
CA ASP A 331 -3.80 -5.40 -7.22
C ASP A 331 -3.94 -5.94 -5.78
N LEU A 332 -5.13 -5.80 -5.23
CA LEU A 332 -5.53 -6.36 -3.94
C LEU A 332 -6.61 -7.39 -4.27
N ASP A 333 -6.17 -8.57 -4.71
CA ASP A 333 -6.98 -9.78 -4.52
C ASP A 333 -6.37 -10.56 -3.37
N ALA A 334 -7.16 -10.59 -2.29
CA ALA A 334 -6.98 -11.49 -1.18
C ALA A 334 -7.38 -12.88 -1.66
N ASP A 335 -6.40 -13.78 -1.78
CA ASP A 335 -6.53 -15.21 -1.53
C ASP A 335 -5.12 -15.79 -1.42
N ASP A 336 -4.64 -15.90 -0.18
CA ASP A 336 -3.45 -16.69 0.16
C ASP A 336 -3.83 -18.19 0.10
N GLU A 337 -3.73 -18.80 -1.09
CA GLU A 337 -3.55 -20.25 -1.16
C GLU A 337 -2.09 -20.59 -0.89
N ILE A 338 -1.88 -21.14 0.31
CA ILE A 338 -0.69 -21.87 0.69
C ILE A 338 -0.56 -23.06 -0.27
N ILE A 339 0.46 -23.06 -1.14
CA ILE A 339 0.83 -24.24 -1.93
C ILE A 339 1.41 -25.28 -0.97
N GLY A 340 0.53 -26.17 -0.49
CA GLY A 340 0.88 -27.49 0.01
C GLY A 340 1.31 -28.37 -1.15
N THR A 341 2.48 -28.97 -1.02
CA THR A 341 2.98 -30.02 -1.89
C THR A 341 2.09 -31.26 -1.80
N GLU A 342 1.54 -31.72 -2.91
CA GLU A 342 1.20 -33.13 -3.16
C GLU A 342 1.04 -33.36 -4.68
N GLU A 343 1.06 -34.64 -5.04
CA GLU A 343 1.73 -35.21 -6.22
C GLU A 343 0.98 -35.10 -7.57
N SER A 344 1.76 -35.39 -8.61
CA SER A 344 1.41 -35.55 -10.01
C SER A 344 0.17 -36.40 -10.29
N GLU A 345 -0.64 -35.98 -11.25
CA GLU A 345 -1.18 -36.91 -12.27
C GLU A 345 -1.62 -36.19 -13.55
N ASP A 346 -1.39 -36.90 -14.66
CA ASP A 346 -1.47 -36.52 -16.06
C ASP A 346 -2.91 -36.54 -16.58
N LEU A 347 -3.37 -35.47 -17.24
CA LEU A 347 -4.55 -35.53 -18.11
C LEU A 347 -4.32 -34.70 -19.38
N SER A 348 -3.64 -35.34 -20.32
CA SER A 348 -3.78 -35.07 -21.74
C SER A 348 -5.14 -35.56 -22.27
N GLN A 349 -5.63 -34.87 -23.31
CA GLN A 349 -6.71 -35.24 -24.26
C GLN A 349 -8.15 -34.80 -23.95
N ASN A 350 -8.58 -33.71 -24.63
CA ASN A 350 -9.58 -33.71 -25.73
C ASN A 350 -9.86 -32.24 -26.14
N GLN A 351 -9.24 -31.69 -27.20
CA GLN A 351 -9.68 -31.74 -28.62
C GLN A 351 -11.20 -31.67 -28.79
N MET A 352 -11.78 -30.60 -29.36
CA MET A 352 -12.04 -30.37 -30.79
C MET A 352 -12.97 -29.11 -30.87
N ILE A 353 -12.97 -28.17 -31.84
CA ILE A 353 -13.32 -28.23 -33.27
C ILE A 353 -12.91 -26.87 -33.89
N GLN A 354 -11.87 -26.83 -34.73
CA GLN A 354 -11.84 -26.77 -36.21
C GLN A 354 -11.60 -25.38 -36.84
N ARG A 355 -10.44 -25.33 -37.51
CA ARG A 355 -10.00 -24.44 -38.58
C ARG A 355 -10.96 -24.49 -39.79
N LYS A 356 -11.01 -23.39 -40.55
CA LYS A 356 -10.81 -23.45 -42.00
C LYS A 356 -10.10 -22.21 -42.53
N THR A 357 -8.99 -22.49 -43.19
CA THR A 357 -8.08 -21.64 -43.96
C THR A 357 -8.61 -21.36 -45.36
N VAL A 358 -8.32 -20.19 -45.92
CA VAL A 358 -7.93 -20.04 -47.34
C VAL A 358 -6.86 -18.94 -47.47
N ALA A 359 -5.72 -19.30 -48.05
CA ALA A 359 -4.72 -18.42 -48.68
C ALA A 359 -4.64 -18.85 -50.18
N PRO A 360 -3.68 -18.47 -51.05
CA PRO A 360 -2.65 -17.41 -51.04
C PRO A 360 -2.45 -16.71 -52.43
N SER A 361 -1.51 -15.74 -52.55
CA SER A 361 -0.54 -15.63 -53.68
C SER A 361 0.44 -14.44 -53.42
N THR A 362 1.68 -14.68 -53.00
CA THR A 362 2.95 -14.97 -53.72
C THR A 362 3.82 -13.77 -54.13
N LYS A 363 5.03 -13.79 -53.54
CA LYS A 363 6.38 -13.63 -54.16
C LYS A 363 6.95 -12.21 -54.44
N LYS A 364 8.02 -11.91 -53.67
CA LYS A 364 9.44 -11.64 -54.04
C LYS A 364 10.05 -10.36 -53.43
N LYS A 365 11.10 -10.56 -52.61
CA LYS A 365 12.28 -9.67 -52.43
C LYS A 365 13.15 -9.74 -53.73
N PRO A 366 14.04 -8.78 -54.07
CA PRO A 366 15.15 -8.34 -53.19
C PRO A 366 15.79 -6.93 -53.39
N ALA A 367 16.71 -6.62 -52.46
CA ALA A 367 18.00 -5.90 -52.62
C ALA A 367 18.12 -4.34 -52.53
N ALA A 368 18.95 -3.96 -51.54
CA ALA A 368 20.12 -3.07 -51.61
C ALA A 368 20.01 -1.51 -51.62
N LYS A 369 20.63 -0.94 -50.56
CA LYS A 369 21.49 0.27 -50.45
C LYS A 369 21.28 1.43 -51.44
N LYS A 370 21.11 2.65 -50.91
CA LYS A 370 22.02 3.78 -51.18
C LYS A 370 21.87 4.95 -50.18
N SER A 371 23.04 5.53 -49.94
CA SER A 371 23.41 6.75 -49.21
C SER A 371 22.93 8.05 -49.84
N THR A 372 22.70 9.09 -49.03
CA THR A 372 22.94 10.53 -49.34
C THR A 372 22.73 11.36 -48.07
N GLN A 373 23.80 11.83 -47.41
CA GLN A 373 24.44 13.15 -47.54
C GLN A 373 23.54 14.37 -47.33
N LYS A 374 23.78 15.07 -46.21
CA LYS A 374 23.40 16.46 -45.92
C LYS A 374 24.11 17.42 -46.89
N PRO A 375 23.45 18.45 -47.45
CA PRO A 375 24.12 19.63 -47.97
C PRO A 375 24.24 20.72 -46.89
N LYS A 376 25.48 21.22 -46.74
CA LYS A 376 25.83 22.46 -46.03
C LYS A 376 25.22 23.67 -46.76
N LYS A 377 24.60 24.59 -46.02
CA LYS A 377 24.34 25.96 -46.49
C LYS A 377 25.61 26.80 -46.29
N SER A 378 26.08 27.39 -47.38
CA SER A 378 27.13 28.40 -47.45
C SER A 378 26.55 29.81 -47.30
N ASN A 379 27.31 30.67 -46.61
CA ASN A 379 27.12 32.12 -46.54
C ASN A 379 27.43 32.81 -47.87
N LYS A 380 26.67 33.88 -48.17
CA LYS A 380 27.06 35.23 -48.64
C LYS A 380 26.09 35.79 -49.69
N LYS A 381 25.26 36.74 -49.28
CA LYS A 381 25.43 38.16 -49.64
C LYS A 381 24.74 39.02 -48.60
#